data_AF-A0A7C7UK59-F1
#
_entry.id   AF-A0A7C7UK59-F1
#
_cell.length_a   1.000
_cell.length_b   1.000
_cell.length_c   1.000
_cell.angle_alpha   90.00
_cell.angle_beta   90.00
_cell.angle_gamma   90.00
#
_symmetry.space_group_name_H-M   'P 1'
#
loop_
_entity.id
_entity.type
_entity.pdbx_description
1 polymer ?
#
loop_
_entity_poly.entity_id
_entity_poly.type
_entity_poly.pdbx_seq_one_letter_code
_entity_poly.pdbx_strand_id
1 'polypeptide(L)'
;MVIIAILVFPTVLPYFNQVAHGWQNIVYYREPSNIGVIEVYEPILSVRTRDHIVAMIDYAIRDESIKAVVLKLDTPGGYADAVEEIYYDLLKLRAKKPVVASVIGMALSGGFYICVAADYSYGVPTAMVGNVGVLGFPPPKFRPSEEIVETGPLKQIGFSKIGFYQLVNEVMERFLDAVEKQRGDRLLISRTELSNGGIYSGVEAARLGLIDEVGSSITALRKAAELAGVSQYTVVRLNDVVEPPPPTWWWFSSESTISDVRNIEDLEDLKPPPTLYYIYVPPSLEDDLEGFYSPPKGLAVMQGYSDLEFKSESGILYVDYSHQNAFSPEEISTLIFEVSSRRWVIRFLENFRELPSEISKPSSLVIISPTTPFTNDEIQLAKKFVEQGGKLLLIYEPARVNPTAINSLAVEFEIVFSGGFLYNLEENKFNYRNIYVAEFKEATAITVGLKKLILFTSTAIFSRGNEVAFVDNETYLSESQASIKYSPIVFNQELGVVAVGDQTFLEQPYSSFEDNYQLIVNITEYLTSKPNQGERQ
;
A
#
# COMPACT_ATOMS: atom_id res chain seq x y z
N MET A 1 61.87 -6.31 49.27
CA MET A 1 63.02 -7.23 49.25
C MET A 1 63.05 -7.98 50.59
N VAL A 2 62.46 -9.18 50.67
CA VAL A 2 62.79 -10.26 51.62
C VAL A 2 62.33 -11.57 50.97
N ILE A 3 63.28 -12.47 50.74
CA ILE A 3 63.08 -13.86 50.34
C ILE A 3 62.86 -14.66 51.62
N ILE A 4 61.82 -15.50 51.67
CA ILE A 4 61.76 -16.62 52.62
C ILE A 4 61.55 -17.90 51.82
N ALA A 5 62.54 -18.79 51.96
CA ALA A 5 62.62 -20.11 51.36
C ALA A 5 61.66 -21.09 52.05
N ILE A 6 61.14 -22.06 51.28
CA ILE A 6 60.56 -23.29 51.83
C ILE A 6 61.42 -24.47 51.36
N LEU A 7 61.87 -25.23 52.35
CA LEU A 7 62.67 -26.46 52.27
C LEU A 7 61.92 -27.58 51.54
N VAL A 8 62.64 -28.30 50.67
CA VAL A 8 62.20 -29.55 50.04
C VAL A 8 62.75 -30.73 50.84
N PHE A 9 61.89 -31.64 51.30
CA PHE A 9 62.28 -32.92 51.92
C PHE A 9 62.54 -34.01 50.85
N PRO A 10 63.54 -34.90 51.03
CA PRO A 10 64.03 -35.83 50.00
C PRO A 10 63.24 -37.17 49.94
N THR A 11 61.91 -37.14 49.95
CA THR A 11 61.08 -38.36 49.94
C THR A 11 60.25 -38.56 48.66
N VAL A 12 60.35 -37.69 47.66
CA VAL A 12 59.47 -37.73 46.46
C VAL A 12 60.12 -38.37 45.23
N LEU A 13 61.41 -38.75 45.30
CA LEU A 13 62.15 -39.28 44.15
C LEU A 13 61.64 -40.64 43.58
N PRO A 14 61.01 -41.56 44.35
CA PRO A 14 60.48 -42.80 43.77
C PRO A 14 59.20 -42.61 42.95
N TYR A 15 58.47 -41.50 43.10
CA TYR A 15 57.17 -41.30 42.44
C TYR A 15 57.29 -40.80 40.99
N PHE A 16 58.40 -40.13 40.65
CA PHE A 16 58.59 -39.58 39.31
C PHE A 16 58.84 -40.62 38.23
N ASN A 17 59.36 -41.81 38.59
CA ASN A 17 59.65 -42.85 37.60
C ASN A 17 58.40 -43.64 37.18
N GLN A 18 57.32 -43.63 37.98
CA GLN A 18 56.05 -44.25 37.63
C GLN A 18 55.17 -43.32 36.77
N VAL A 19 55.39 -42.01 36.85
CA VAL A 19 54.72 -41.02 36.00
C VAL A 19 55.37 -40.95 34.62
N ALA A 20 56.70 -41.12 34.49
CA ALA A 20 57.40 -41.03 33.20
C ALA A 20 57.03 -42.13 32.18
N HIS A 21 56.50 -43.28 32.61
CA HIS A 21 56.03 -44.34 31.70
C HIS A 21 54.55 -44.22 31.29
N GLY A 22 53.79 -43.27 31.84
CA GLY A 22 52.42 -42.99 31.44
C GLY A 22 52.29 -42.02 30.25
N TRP A 23 53.39 -41.47 29.74
CA TRP A 23 53.41 -40.35 28.78
C TRP A 23 53.64 -40.79 27.32
N GLN A 24 53.22 -41.99 26.92
CA GLN A 24 53.23 -42.40 25.51
C GLN A 24 51.86 -42.49 24.84
N ASN A 25 50.77 -42.17 25.54
CA ASN A 25 49.44 -42.04 24.94
C ASN A 25 48.76 -40.73 25.37
N ILE A 26 49.27 -39.59 24.91
CA ILE A 26 48.47 -38.37 24.85
C ILE A 26 47.52 -38.56 23.66
N VAL A 27 46.33 -39.08 23.92
CA VAL A 27 45.19 -38.93 23.02
C VAL A 27 44.84 -37.44 23.07
N TYR A 28 45.19 -36.69 22.03
CA TYR A 28 44.61 -35.37 21.82
C TYR A 28 43.09 -35.58 21.70
N TYR A 29 42.33 -35.18 22.71
CA TYR A 29 40.88 -35.00 22.57
C TYR A 29 40.70 -33.82 21.60
N ARG A 30 40.68 -34.11 20.29
CA ARG A 30 40.10 -33.20 19.32
C ARG A 30 38.63 -33.09 19.68
N GLU A 31 38.13 -31.88 19.92
CA GLU A 31 36.69 -31.69 19.97
C GLU A 31 36.05 -32.31 18.72
N PRO A 32 34.93 -33.04 18.87
CA PRO A 32 34.31 -33.73 17.76
C PRO A 32 33.99 -32.71 16.65
N SER A 33 34.37 -33.03 15.42
CA SER A 33 33.99 -32.20 14.27
C SER A 33 32.47 -32.30 14.09
N ASN A 34 31.81 -31.16 14.00
CA ASN A 34 30.35 -31.10 13.94
C ASN A 34 29.88 -30.64 12.56
N ILE A 35 28.80 -31.23 12.08
CA ILE A 35 28.03 -30.72 10.95
C ILE A 35 26.78 -30.08 11.53
N GLY A 36 26.68 -28.76 11.39
CA GLY A 36 25.51 -28.00 11.82
C GLY A 36 24.34 -28.22 10.87
N VAL A 37 23.12 -28.30 11.38
CA VAL A 37 21.90 -28.35 10.58
C VAL A 37 21.02 -27.16 10.96
N ILE A 38 20.67 -26.36 9.98
CA ILE A 38 19.68 -25.27 10.09
C ILE A 38 18.43 -25.74 9.37
N GLU A 39 17.33 -25.86 10.09
CA GLU A 39 16.03 -26.28 9.57
C GLU A 39 15.11 -25.06 9.37
N VAL A 40 14.61 -24.88 8.14
CA VAL A 40 13.67 -23.81 7.76
C VAL A 40 12.42 -24.47 7.18
N TYR A 41 11.45 -24.76 8.03
CA TYR A 41 10.19 -25.44 7.68
C TYR A 41 8.97 -24.53 7.74
N GLU A 42 9.15 -23.32 8.26
CA GLU A 42 8.08 -22.35 8.41
C GLU A 42 8.18 -21.26 7.33
N PRO A 43 7.05 -20.60 6.99
CA PRO A 43 7.09 -19.33 6.28
C PRO A 43 7.92 -18.30 7.05
N ILE A 44 8.70 -17.49 6.34
CA ILE A 44 9.55 -16.43 6.90
C ILE A 44 8.73 -15.15 7.00
N LEU A 45 7.69 -15.17 7.85
CA LEU A 45 6.68 -14.11 7.99
C LEU A 45 6.78 -13.35 9.32
N SER A 46 7.91 -13.44 10.03
CA SER A 46 8.11 -12.63 11.23
C SER A 46 9.56 -12.22 11.40
N VAL A 47 9.74 -11.07 12.06
CA VAL A 47 11.05 -10.60 12.53
C VAL A 47 11.71 -11.66 13.40
N ARG A 48 10.95 -12.33 14.26
CA ARG A 48 11.48 -13.37 15.15
C ARG A 48 12.01 -14.59 14.40
N THR A 49 11.28 -15.06 13.37
CA THR A 49 11.73 -16.17 12.51
C THR A 49 13.02 -15.79 11.78
N ARG A 50 13.06 -14.58 11.20
CA ARG A 50 14.26 -14.05 10.55
C ARG A 50 15.45 -14.01 11.51
N ASP A 51 15.28 -13.36 12.67
CA ASP A 51 16.35 -13.15 13.64
C ASP A 51 16.88 -14.47 14.22
N HIS A 52 16.00 -15.47 14.39
CA HIS A 52 16.41 -16.80 14.83
C HIS A 52 17.29 -17.49 13.78
N ILE A 53 16.91 -17.43 12.51
CA ILE A 53 17.71 -17.99 11.40
C ILE A 53 19.07 -17.29 11.31
N VAL A 54 19.08 -15.95 11.36
CA VAL A 54 20.31 -15.15 11.37
C VAL A 54 21.21 -15.52 12.56
N ALA A 55 20.64 -15.68 13.75
CA ALA A 55 21.39 -16.10 14.94
C ALA A 55 22.00 -17.51 14.79
N MET A 56 21.29 -18.46 14.17
CA MET A 56 21.84 -19.79 13.87
C MET A 56 23.00 -19.72 12.86
N ILE A 57 22.91 -18.85 11.86
CA ILE A 57 23.97 -18.63 10.88
C ILE A 57 25.21 -18.03 11.57
N ASP A 58 25.04 -16.99 12.39
CA ASP A 58 26.14 -16.37 13.12
C ASP A 58 26.78 -17.33 14.14
N TYR A 59 25.99 -18.13 14.85
CA TYR A 59 26.49 -19.21 15.71
C TYR A 59 27.36 -20.18 14.90
N ALA A 60 26.85 -20.65 13.76
CA ALA A 60 27.59 -21.56 12.88
C ALA A 60 28.89 -20.94 12.35
N ILE A 61 28.94 -19.63 12.13
CA ILE A 61 30.16 -18.92 11.73
C ILE A 61 31.20 -18.91 12.85
N ARG A 62 30.78 -18.63 14.10
CA ARG A 62 31.68 -18.40 15.25
C ARG A 62 32.18 -19.68 15.90
N ASP A 63 31.37 -20.73 15.94
CA ASP A 63 31.73 -21.99 16.60
C ASP A 63 32.71 -22.80 15.73
N GLU A 64 33.98 -22.86 16.13
CA GLU A 64 35.01 -23.59 15.39
C GLU A 64 34.78 -25.10 15.33
N SER A 65 33.98 -25.69 16.23
CA SER A 65 33.65 -27.12 16.20
C SER A 65 32.79 -27.48 14.98
N ILE A 66 31.96 -26.53 14.51
CA ILE A 66 31.14 -26.68 13.30
C ILE A 66 32.02 -26.53 12.07
N LYS A 67 32.14 -27.59 11.26
CA LYS A 67 33.01 -27.65 10.07
C LYS A 67 32.27 -27.40 8.77
N ALA A 68 30.98 -27.69 8.71
CA ALA A 68 30.08 -27.35 7.60
C ALA A 68 28.63 -27.28 8.09
N VAL A 69 27.75 -26.73 7.25
CA VAL A 69 26.33 -26.57 7.54
C VAL A 69 25.48 -27.24 6.46
N VAL A 70 24.42 -27.94 6.88
CA VAL A 70 23.32 -28.35 6.00
C VAL A 70 22.12 -27.44 6.25
N LEU A 71 21.67 -26.75 5.21
CA LEU A 71 20.44 -25.96 5.22
C LEU A 71 19.28 -26.85 4.74
N LYS A 72 18.42 -27.30 5.66
CA LYS A 72 17.25 -28.10 5.32
C LYS A 72 16.04 -27.20 5.07
N LEU A 73 15.39 -27.39 3.92
CA LEU A 73 14.32 -26.52 3.44
C LEU A 73 13.02 -27.31 3.25
N ASP A 74 11.96 -26.78 3.84
CA ASP A 74 10.57 -27.13 3.57
C ASP A 74 9.68 -25.88 3.77
N THR A 75 9.88 -24.85 2.94
CA THR A 75 9.27 -23.52 3.16
C THR A 75 8.76 -22.89 1.86
N PRO A 76 7.58 -22.23 1.90
CA PRO A 76 7.05 -21.48 0.76
C PRO A 76 7.75 -20.12 0.56
N GLY A 77 8.65 -19.71 1.47
CA GLY A 77 9.28 -18.40 1.47
C GLY A 77 8.67 -17.45 2.51
N GLY A 78 8.63 -16.14 2.25
CA GLY A 78 8.16 -15.14 3.21
C GLY A 78 8.39 -13.69 2.78
N TYR A 79 8.57 -12.78 3.74
CA TYR A 79 8.81 -11.37 3.47
C TYR A 79 10.13 -11.14 2.72
N ALA A 80 10.10 -10.31 1.69
CA ALA A 80 11.27 -10.09 0.82
C ALA A 80 12.49 -9.56 1.61
N ASP A 81 12.28 -8.59 2.50
CA ASP A 81 13.33 -8.02 3.34
C ASP A 81 13.95 -9.04 4.31
N ALA A 82 13.13 -9.89 4.93
CA ALA A 82 13.61 -10.94 5.83
C ALA A 82 14.43 -12.01 5.09
N VAL A 83 13.97 -12.41 3.91
CA VAL A 83 14.64 -13.40 3.06
C VAL A 83 15.99 -12.87 2.56
N GLU A 84 16.06 -11.61 2.12
CA GLU A 84 17.32 -11.01 1.65
C GLU A 84 18.37 -10.95 2.76
N GLU A 85 17.99 -10.61 4.00
CA GLU A 85 18.91 -10.60 5.14
C GLU A 85 19.51 -12.00 5.39
N ILE A 86 18.66 -13.02 5.43
CA ILE A 86 19.09 -14.43 5.57
C ILE A 86 20.01 -14.83 4.41
N TYR A 87 19.66 -14.46 3.18
CA TYR A 87 20.48 -14.74 2.00
C TYR A 87 21.89 -14.15 2.12
N TYR A 88 22.01 -12.87 2.50
CA TYR A 88 23.32 -12.23 2.66
C TYR A 88 24.16 -12.90 3.77
N ASP A 89 23.53 -13.33 4.86
CA ASP A 89 24.25 -14.01 5.94
C ASP A 89 24.64 -15.45 5.58
N LEU A 90 23.83 -16.17 4.82
CA LEU A 90 24.22 -17.46 4.24
C LEU A 90 25.43 -17.33 3.31
N LEU A 91 25.50 -16.26 2.49
CA LEU A 91 26.68 -15.99 1.67
C LEU A 91 27.94 -15.75 2.52
N LYS A 92 27.82 -15.05 3.66
CA LYS A 92 28.93 -14.86 4.61
C LYS A 92 29.37 -16.18 5.25
N LEU A 93 28.42 -17.04 5.62
CA LEU A 93 28.71 -18.37 6.15
C LEU A 93 29.42 -19.23 5.11
N ARG A 94 28.90 -19.29 3.89
CA ARG A 94 29.49 -20.03 2.76
C ARG A 94 30.93 -19.63 2.49
N ALA A 95 31.25 -18.34 2.60
CA ALA A 95 32.61 -17.85 2.42
C ALA A 95 33.62 -18.39 3.47
N LYS A 96 33.15 -18.95 4.59
CA LYS A 96 33.97 -19.48 5.68
C LYS A 96 33.90 -20.99 5.82
N LYS A 97 32.73 -21.58 5.58
CA LYS A 97 32.43 -22.99 5.83
C LYS A 97 31.51 -23.53 4.74
N PRO A 98 31.69 -24.77 4.27
CA PRO A 98 30.80 -25.34 3.27
C PRO A 98 29.34 -25.35 3.72
N VAL A 99 28.44 -24.95 2.83
CA VAL A 99 26.98 -24.96 3.02
C VAL A 99 26.34 -25.83 1.96
N VAL A 100 25.58 -26.84 2.38
CA VAL A 100 24.82 -27.73 1.49
C VAL A 100 23.33 -27.59 1.75
N ALA A 101 22.55 -27.21 0.74
CA ALA A 101 21.10 -27.15 0.84
C ALA A 101 20.46 -28.54 0.60
N SER A 102 19.41 -28.86 1.36
CA SER A 102 18.62 -30.08 1.24
C SER A 102 17.14 -29.73 1.20
N VAL A 103 16.52 -29.79 0.02
CA VAL A 103 15.09 -29.57 -0.17
C VAL A 103 14.33 -30.88 0.10
N ILE A 104 13.56 -30.90 1.20
CA ILE A 104 12.87 -32.11 1.67
C ILE A 104 11.43 -32.15 1.18
N GLY A 105 10.69 -31.05 1.33
CA GLY A 105 9.36 -30.87 0.75
C GLY A 105 9.41 -29.77 -0.30
N MET A 106 9.63 -28.54 0.14
CA MET A 106 9.68 -27.39 -0.76
C MET A 106 10.79 -26.37 -0.46
N ALA A 107 11.28 -25.74 -1.52
CA ALA A 107 12.08 -24.53 -1.47
C ALA A 107 11.54 -23.62 -2.57
N LEU A 108 10.49 -22.87 -2.24
CA LEU A 108 9.76 -22.02 -3.17
C LEU A 108 9.99 -20.55 -2.83
N SER A 109 10.01 -19.70 -3.86
CA SER A 109 10.17 -18.26 -3.75
C SER A 109 11.31 -17.90 -2.80
N GLY A 110 11.06 -17.28 -1.65
CA GLY A 110 12.10 -16.91 -0.70
C GLY A 110 12.89 -18.11 -0.15
N GLY A 111 12.27 -19.29 -0.06
CA GLY A 111 12.94 -20.54 0.24
C GLY A 111 13.95 -20.95 -0.84
N PHE A 112 13.61 -20.75 -2.12
CA PHE A 112 14.56 -20.97 -3.22
C PHE A 112 15.65 -19.90 -3.24
N TYR A 113 15.31 -18.64 -2.91
CA TYR A 113 16.27 -17.54 -2.80
C TYR A 113 17.40 -17.91 -1.82
N ILE A 114 17.06 -18.36 -0.62
CA ILE A 114 18.08 -18.80 0.36
C ILE A 114 18.76 -20.12 -0.04
N CYS A 115 18.06 -21.00 -0.77
CA CYS A 115 18.64 -22.25 -1.30
C CYS A 115 19.83 -21.99 -2.23
N VAL A 116 19.70 -21.02 -3.14
CA VAL A 116 20.78 -20.71 -4.09
C VAL A 116 22.00 -20.06 -3.42
N ALA A 117 21.92 -19.67 -2.14
CA ALA A 117 23.08 -19.21 -1.38
C ALA A 117 24.07 -20.33 -1.02
N ALA A 118 23.68 -21.61 -1.09
CA ALA A 118 24.54 -22.75 -0.76
C ALA A 118 25.66 -23.00 -1.79
N ASP A 119 26.69 -23.78 -1.43
CA ASP A 119 27.70 -24.29 -2.37
C ASP A 119 27.12 -25.37 -3.29
N TYR A 120 26.29 -26.23 -2.69
CA TYR A 120 25.70 -27.39 -3.34
C TYR A 120 24.26 -27.60 -2.86
N SER A 121 23.36 -28.04 -3.73
CA SER A 121 21.96 -28.28 -3.35
C SER A 121 21.44 -29.64 -3.83
N TYR A 122 20.78 -30.33 -2.90
CA TYR A 122 20.03 -31.56 -3.15
C TYR A 122 18.54 -31.32 -3.01
N GLY A 123 17.73 -32.03 -3.78
CA GLY A 123 16.29 -32.14 -3.58
C GLY A 123 15.81 -33.58 -3.74
N VAL A 124 14.81 -34.01 -2.96
CA VAL A 124 14.17 -35.31 -3.24
C VAL A 124 13.44 -35.26 -4.59
N PRO A 125 13.21 -36.39 -5.29
CA PRO A 125 12.65 -36.38 -6.64
C PRO A 125 11.34 -35.57 -6.79
N THR A 126 10.49 -35.62 -5.77
CA THR A 126 9.17 -34.97 -5.72
C THR A 126 9.18 -33.63 -5.00
N ALA A 127 10.35 -33.10 -4.63
CA ALA A 127 10.44 -31.79 -3.99
C ALA A 127 9.89 -30.70 -4.92
N MET A 128 9.35 -29.63 -4.35
CA MET A 128 8.89 -28.46 -5.10
C MET A 128 9.96 -27.36 -5.01
N VAL A 129 10.50 -26.95 -6.14
CA VAL A 129 11.61 -25.99 -6.23
C VAL A 129 11.27 -24.88 -7.23
N GLY A 130 11.75 -23.66 -6.98
CA GLY A 130 11.59 -22.53 -7.89
C GLY A 130 10.57 -21.54 -7.35
N ASN A 131 9.51 -21.28 -8.12
CA ASN A 131 8.58 -20.17 -7.89
C ASN A 131 9.32 -18.83 -7.73
N VAL A 132 10.25 -18.56 -8.65
CA VAL A 132 10.98 -17.29 -8.71
C VAL A 132 10.00 -16.21 -9.13
N GLY A 133 9.57 -15.40 -8.18
CA GLY A 133 8.51 -14.42 -8.35
C GLY A 133 8.33 -13.58 -7.10
N VAL A 134 7.62 -12.47 -7.27
CA VAL A 134 7.35 -11.49 -6.21
C VAL A 134 5.86 -11.21 -6.20
N LEU A 135 5.25 -11.33 -5.03
CA LEU A 135 3.90 -10.83 -4.76
C LEU A 135 4.03 -9.50 -4.02
N GLY A 136 3.16 -8.54 -4.31
CA GLY A 136 3.10 -7.30 -3.56
C GLY A 136 1.71 -6.71 -3.55
N PHE A 137 1.32 -6.17 -2.40
CA PHE A 137 0.06 -5.42 -2.26
C PHE A 137 0.36 -3.93 -2.43
N PRO A 138 -0.18 -3.28 -3.47
CA PRO A 138 0.00 -1.85 -3.66
C PRO A 138 -0.71 -1.09 -2.53
N PRO A 139 -0.29 0.15 -2.24
CA PRO A 139 -0.98 0.94 -1.24
C PRO A 139 -2.44 1.20 -1.64
N PRO A 140 -3.34 1.34 -0.66
CA PRO A 140 -4.75 1.62 -0.92
C PRO A 140 -4.93 2.98 -1.61
N LYS A 141 -6.11 3.19 -2.20
CA LYS A 141 -6.45 4.52 -2.75
C LYS A 141 -6.45 5.54 -1.61
N PHE A 142 -5.55 6.51 -1.67
CA PHE A 142 -5.47 7.57 -0.68
C PHE A 142 -6.67 8.52 -0.83
N ARG A 143 -7.40 8.70 0.27
CA ARG A 143 -8.42 9.73 0.41
C ARG A 143 -7.84 10.85 1.27
N PRO A 144 -7.82 12.10 0.78
CA PRO A 144 -7.29 13.20 1.58
C PRO A 144 -8.28 13.58 2.69
N SER A 145 -7.82 14.35 3.67
CA SER A 145 -8.64 14.87 4.77
C SER A 145 -8.09 16.21 5.25
N GLU A 146 -8.96 17.05 5.81
CA GLU A 146 -8.56 18.27 6.53
C GLU A 146 -8.25 18.01 8.02
N GLU A 147 -8.58 16.81 8.54
CA GLU A 147 -8.30 16.43 9.92
C GLU A 147 -6.87 15.90 10.12
N ILE A 148 -6.35 15.21 9.09
CA ILE A 148 -4.97 14.68 9.09
C ILE A 148 -4.15 15.49 8.10
N VAL A 149 -3.15 16.21 8.60
CA VAL A 149 -2.30 17.09 7.80
C VAL A 149 -0.93 16.44 7.57
N GLU A 150 -0.71 15.97 6.35
CA GLU A 150 0.56 15.42 5.91
C GLU A 150 1.40 16.44 5.17
N THR A 151 2.72 16.24 5.21
CA THR A 151 3.67 17.09 4.49
C THR A 151 3.84 16.70 3.01
N GLY A 152 3.15 15.68 2.52
CA GLY A 152 3.21 15.26 1.11
C GLY A 152 2.33 14.06 0.76
N PRO A 153 2.06 13.84 -0.54
CA PRO A 153 1.07 12.87 -1.03
C PRO A 153 1.41 11.42 -0.73
N LEU A 154 2.69 11.12 -0.55
CA LEU A 154 3.17 9.76 -0.28
C LEU A 154 3.30 9.45 1.22
N LYS A 155 3.03 10.41 2.11
CA LYS A 155 3.34 10.24 3.54
C LYS A 155 2.52 9.13 4.20
N GLN A 156 1.24 9.00 3.84
CA GLN A 156 0.39 7.93 4.37
C GLN A 156 0.53 6.61 3.61
N ILE A 157 0.78 6.69 2.30
CA ILE A 157 0.73 5.51 1.41
C ILE A 157 2.10 4.92 1.06
N GLY A 158 3.20 5.61 1.40
CA GLY A 158 4.58 5.22 1.14
C GLY A 158 5.00 5.35 -0.33
N PHE A 159 4.19 4.81 -1.25
CA PHE A 159 4.49 4.78 -2.68
C PHE A 159 3.32 5.24 -3.53
N SER A 160 3.66 5.70 -4.72
CA SER A 160 2.75 5.79 -5.85
C SER A 160 2.35 4.39 -6.31
N LYS A 161 1.15 4.19 -6.85
CA LYS A 161 0.75 2.88 -7.44
C LYS A 161 1.70 2.44 -8.55
N ILE A 162 2.10 3.35 -9.43
CA ILE A 162 3.09 3.09 -10.49
C ILE A 162 4.47 2.85 -9.89
N GLY A 163 4.88 3.65 -8.92
CA GLY A 163 6.14 3.46 -8.19
C GLY A 163 6.21 2.10 -7.50
N PHE A 164 5.09 1.59 -6.99
CA PHE A 164 5.02 0.26 -6.41
C PHE A 164 5.21 -0.85 -7.45
N TYR A 165 4.61 -0.73 -8.64
CA TYR A 165 4.90 -1.68 -9.73
C TYR A 165 6.37 -1.66 -10.16
N GLN A 166 6.99 -0.48 -10.20
CA GLN A 166 8.42 -0.36 -10.47
C GLN A 166 9.25 -1.06 -9.38
N LEU A 167 8.90 -0.85 -8.11
CA LEU A 167 9.55 -1.51 -6.98
C LEU A 167 9.43 -3.04 -7.05
N VAL A 168 8.23 -3.57 -7.36
CA VAL A 168 8.02 -5.02 -7.54
C VAL A 168 8.93 -5.56 -8.64
N ASN A 169 9.04 -4.86 -9.77
CA ASN A 169 9.93 -5.25 -10.87
C ASN A 169 11.40 -5.21 -10.44
N GLU A 170 11.85 -4.16 -9.75
CA GLU A 170 13.24 -4.08 -9.24
C GLU A 170 13.58 -5.25 -8.30
N VAL A 171 12.63 -5.62 -7.43
CA VAL A 171 12.78 -6.73 -6.48
C VAL A 171 12.74 -8.09 -7.19
N MET A 172 11.98 -8.22 -8.28
CA MET A 172 12.01 -9.39 -9.15
C MET A 172 13.36 -9.53 -9.87
N GLU A 173 13.89 -8.45 -10.44
CA GLU A 173 15.19 -8.45 -11.12
C GLU A 173 16.32 -8.86 -10.17
N ARG A 174 16.30 -8.39 -8.91
CA ARG A 174 17.26 -8.83 -7.88
C ARG A 174 17.19 -10.33 -7.61
N PHE A 175 15.99 -10.91 -7.59
CA PHE A 175 15.83 -12.35 -7.38
C PHE A 175 16.39 -13.13 -8.58
N LEU A 176 16.06 -12.73 -9.81
CA LEU A 176 16.64 -13.34 -11.01
C LEU A 176 18.17 -13.25 -11.01
N ASP A 177 18.72 -12.07 -10.70
CA ASP A 177 20.17 -11.87 -10.62
C ASP A 177 20.82 -12.74 -9.54
N ALA A 178 20.18 -12.92 -8.39
CA ALA A 178 20.66 -13.82 -7.35
C ALA A 178 20.71 -15.27 -7.84
N VAL A 179 19.66 -15.75 -8.53
CA VAL A 179 19.65 -17.13 -9.07
C VAL A 179 20.72 -17.31 -10.14
N GLU A 180 20.77 -16.43 -11.13
CA GLU A 180 21.74 -16.49 -12.22
C GLU A 180 23.18 -16.44 -11.71
N LYS A 181 23.47 -15.50 -10.80
CA LYS A 181 24.81 -15.35 -10.22
C LYS A 181 25.26 -16.59 -9.47
N GLN A 182 24.39 -17.19 -8.66
CA GLN A 182 24.79 -18.31 -7.80
C GLN A 182 24.79 -19.65 -8.52
N ARG A 183 23.91 -19.84 -9.50
CA ARG A 183 23.89 -21.07 -10.30
C ARG A 183 24.96 -21.03 -11.41
N GLY A 184 25.22 -19.86 -12.00
CA GLY A 184 26.22 -19.66 -13.06
C GLY A 184 25.95 -20.55 -14.27
N ASP A 185 27.00 -21.12 -14.86
CA ASP A 185 26.90 -22.03 -16.02
C ASP A 185 26.07 -23.29 -15.76
N ARG A 186 25.76 -23.60 -14.49
CA ARG A 186 24.88 -24.71 -14.13
C ARG A 186 23.42 -24.41 -14.49
N LEU A 187 23.01 -23.14 -14.56
CA LEU A 187 21.63 -22.76 -14.85
C LEU A 187 21.32 -22.95 -16.34
N LEU A 188 20.41 -23.87 -16.64
CA LEU A 188 20.07 -24.23 -18.03
C LEU A 188 18.71 -23.68 -18.48
N ILE A 189 17.85 -23.33 -17.52
CA ILE A 189 16.60 -22.63 -17.79
C ILE A 189 16.87 -21.17 -18.21
N SER A 190 16.10 -20.66 -19.17
CA SER A 190 16.21 -19.26 -19.59
C SER A 190 15.68 -18.30 -18.50
N ARG A 191 16.22 -17.08 -18.45
CA ARG A 191 15.72 -16.00 -17.56
C ARG A 191 14.21 -15.78 -17.71
N THR A 192 13.72 -15.77 -18.95
CA THR A 192 12.29 -15.59 -19.26
C THR A 192 11.44 -16.72 -18.68
N GLU A 193 11.84 -17.98 -18.88
CA GLU A 193 11.09 -19.11 -18.34
C GLU A 193 11.14 -19.15 -16.81
N LEU A 194 12.29 -18.82 -16.21
CA LEU A 194 12.45 -18.67 -14.77
C LEU A 194 11.53 -17.57 -14.21
N SER A 195 11.40 -16.46 -14.93
CA SER A 195 10.60 -15.30 -14.52
C SER A 195 9.09 -15.53 -14.51
N ASN A 196 8.61 -16.64 -15.07
CA ASN A 196 7.19 -16.99 -15.10
C ASN A 196 6.65 -17.50 -13.76
N GLY A 197 7.49 -17.64 -12.72
CA GLY A 197 7.06 -18.09 -11.39
C GLY A 197 6.70 -19.58 -11.31
N GLY A 198 7.20 -20.40 -12.22
CA GLY A 198 6.91 -21.85 -12.28
C GLY A 198 7.47 -22.64 -11.11
N ILE A 199 6.79 -23.74 -10.76
CA ILE A 199 7.26 -24.74 -9.80
C ILE A 199 7.78 -25.96 -10.55
N TYR A 200 8.95 -26.45 -10.13
CA TYR A 200 9.62 -27.59 -10.73
C TYR A 200 9.76 -28.71 -9.70
N SER A 201 9.54 -29.96 -10.13
CA SER A 201 9.86 -31.12 -9.30
C SER A 201 11.37 -31.19 -9.05
N GLY A 202 11.84 -31.86 -7.99
CA GLY A 202 13.27 -32.00 -7.74
C GLY A 202 14.04 -32.62 -8.91
N VAL A 203 13.45 -33.58 -9.63
CA VAL A 203 14.05 -34.14 -10.86
C VAL A 203 14.20 -33.08 -11.95
N GLU A 204 13.14 -32.30 -12.20
CA GLU A 204 13.14 -31.27 -13.22
C GLU A 204 14.06 -30.11 -12.84
N ALA A 205 14.06 -29.71 -11.57
CA ALA A 205 14.92 -28.67 -11.03
C ALA A 205 16.41 -29.03 -11.17
N ALA A 206 16.79 -30.30 -10.95
CA ALA A 206 18.16 -30.75 -11.21
C ALA A 206 18.49 -30.72 -12.72
N ARG A 207 17.55 -31.17 -13.57
CA ARG A 207 17.71 -31.14 -15.04
C ARG A 207 17.89 -29.72 -15.60
N LEU A 208 17.17 -28.75 -15.03
CA LEU A 208 17.20 -27.34 -15.41
C LEU A 208 18.33 -26.56 -14.71
N GLY A 209 19.05 -27.20 -13.79
CA GLY A 209 20.15 -26.58 -13.06
C GLY A 209 19.73 -25.61 -11.96
N LEU A 210 18.47 -25.66 -11.51
CA LEU A 210 17.96 -24.93 -10.35
C LEU A 210 18.54 -25.49 -9.03
N ILE A 211 18.72 -26.80 -8.98
CA ILE A 211 19.50 -27.49 -7.94
C ILE A 211 20.58 -28.34 -8.59
N ASP A 212 21.55 -28.83 -7.80
CA ASP A 212 22.66 -29.61 -8.35
C ASP A 212 22.26 -31.05 -8.65
N GLU A 213 21.65 -31.72 -7.68
CA GLU A 213 21.35 -33.15 -7.81
C GLU A 213 20.09 -33.56 -7.06
N VAL A 214 19.54 -34.70 -7.46
CA VAL A 214 18.49 -35.37 -6.69
C VAL A 214 19.15 -36.19 -5.57
N GLY A 215 18.66 -36.04 -4.34
CA GLY A 215 19.26 -36.71 -3.18
C GLY A 215 18.40 -36.64 -1.92
N SER A 216 18.89 -37.28 -0.86
CA SER A 216 18.26 -37.28 0.46
C SER A 216 19.01 -36.37 1.43
N SER A 217 18.42 -36.07 2.60
CA SER A 217 19.12 -35.34 3.66
C SER A 217 20.41 -36.03 4.14
N ILE A 218 20.46 -37.37 4.07
CA ILE A 218 21.68 -38.13 4.39
C ILE A 218 22.76 -37.86 3.33
N THR A 219 22.37 -37.75 2.06
CA THR A 219 23.27 -37.39 0.96
C THR A 219 23.85 -36.00 1.17
N ALA A 220 23.01 -35.02 1.53
CA ALA A 220 23.45 -33.65 1.82
C ALA A 220 24.44 -33.60 3.01
N LEU A 221 24.18 -34.33 4.09
CA LEU A 221 25.10 -34.44 5.23
C LEU A 221 26.47 -35.02 4.83
N ARG A 222 26.48 -36.08 4.03
CA ARG A 222 27.74 -36.67 3.52
C ARG A 222 28.49 -35.68 2.64
N LYS A 223 27.78 -34.94 1.77
CA LYS A 223 28.40 -33.93 0.91
C LYS A 223 29.00 -32.79 1.73
N ALA A 224 28.30 -32.33 2.78
CA ALA A 224 28.81 -31.31 3.69
C ALA A 224 30.10 -31.78 4.40
N ALA A 225 30.11 -33.03 4.90
CA ALA A 225 31.28 -33.64 5.52
C ALA A 225 32.46 -33.81 4.54
N GLU A 226 32.17 -34.23 3.30
CA GLU A 226 33.15 -34.33 2.21
C GLU A 226 33.80 -32.98 1.90
N LEU A 227 32.99 -31.94 1.69
CA LEU A 227 33.46 -30.59 1.40
C LEU A 227 34.27 -29.99 2.57
N ALA A 228 33.94 -30.37 3.82
CA ALA A 228 34.68 -29.99 5.00
C ALA A 228 35.94 -30.84 5.27
N GLY A 229 36.16 -31.92 4.51
CA GLY A 229 37.28 -32.83 4.70
C GLY A 229 37.23 -33.62 6.02
N VAL A 230 36.04 -33.93 6.54
CA VAL A 230 35.86 -34.66 7.80
C VAL A 230 35.25 -36.05 7.59
N SER A 231 35.87 -37.07 8.17
CA SER A 231 35.43 -38.47 8.07
C SER A 231 34.65 -38.97 9.28
N GLN A 232 34.90 -38.37 10.45
CA GLN A 232 34.17 -38.62 11.69
C GLN A 232 33.58 -37.30 12.16
N TYR A 233 32.25 -37.27 12.30
CA TYR A 233 31.55 -36.09 12.72
C TYR A 233 30.29 -36.45 13.52
N THR A 234 29.81 -35.49 14.31
CA THR A 234 28.46 -35.53 14.86
C THR A 234 27.56 -34.53 14.15
N VAL A 235 26.25 -34.73 14.23
CA VAL A 235 25.26 -33.84 13.64
C VAL A 235 24.62 -33.04 14.76
N VAL A 236 24.68 -31.71 14.65
CA VAL A 236 24.14 -30.78 15.64
C VAL A 236 23.02 -29.98 15.00
N ARG A 237 21.79 -30.07 15.54
CA ARG A 237 20.66 -29.24 15.10
C ARG A 237 20.78 -27.88 15.75
N LEU A 238 21.04 -26.83 14.97
CA LEU A 238 21.23 -25.49 15.50
C LEU A 238 19.93 -24.88 16.02
N ASN A 239 18.79 -25.34 15.51
CA ASN A 239 17.46 -24.99 16.02
C ASN A 239 17.28 -25.37 17.51
N ASP A 240 17.96 -26.40 18.01
CA ASP A 240 17.90 -26.82 19.42
C ASP A 240 18.93 -26.08 20.30
N VAL A 241 20.00 -25.56 19.69
CA VAL A 241 21.14 -24.96 20.39
C VAL A 241 20.99 -23.46 20.54
N VAL A 242 20.46 -22.81 19.50
CA VAL A 242 20.23 -21.37 19.49
C VAL A 242 18.79 -21.13 19.87
N GLU A 243 18.59 -20.60 21.07
CA GLU A 243 17.25 -20.19 21.50
C GLU A 243 16.71 -19.09 20.58
N PRO A 244 15.42 -19.12 20.22
CA PRO A 244 14.82 -18.02 19.50
C PRO A 244 14.92 -16.76 20.36
N PRO A 245 15.14 -15.58 19.76
CA PRO A 245 15.25 -14.34 20.52
C PRO A 245 14.02 -14.17 21.43
N PRO A 246 14.23 -13.71 22.68
CA PRO A 246 13.11 -13.50 23.60
C PRO A 246 12.14 -12.51 22.97
N PRO A 247 10.82 -12.65 23.22
CA PRO A 247 9.87 -11.64 22.80
C PRO A 247 10.36 -10.29 23.34
N THR A 248 10.55 -9.29 22.49
CA THR A 248 11.07 -8.00 22.95
C THR A 248 9.94 -7.23 23.66
N TRP A 249 10.16 -6.82 24.91
CA TRP A 249 9.13 -6.22 25.79
C TRP A 249 8.72 -4.79 25.41
N TRP A 250 8.95 -4.36 24.16
CA TRP A 250 8.54 -3.05 23.65
C TRP A 250 7.64 -3.12 22.41
N TRP A 251 7.32 -4.32 21.90
CA TRP A 251 6.55 -4.49 20.65
C TRP A 251 5.25 -5.31 20.77
N PHE A 252 4.74 -5.56 21.97
CA PHE A 252 3.45 -6.23 22.13
C PHE A 252 2.29 -5.33 21.68
N SER A 253 1.98 -5.37 20.38
CA SER A 253 0.62 -5.37 19.86
C SER A 253 0.61 -5.70 18.34
N SER A 254 1.17 -6.85 17.90
CA SER A 254 0.73 -7.61 16.70
C SER A 254 1.77 -8.65 16.24
N GLU A 255 2.26 -9.54 17.11
CA GLU A 255 2.87 -10.78 16.58
C GLU A 255 1.71 -11.73 16.24
N SER A 256 1.16 -11.61 15.03
CA SER A 256 0.30 -12.66 14.50
C SER A 256 1.19 -13.86 14.18
N THR A 257 0.76 -15.02 14.62
CA THR A 257 1.51 -16.27 14.51
C THR A 257 1.29 -16.91 13.15
N ILE A 258 2.19 -17.79 12.71
CA ILE A 258 2.04 -18.56 11.46
C ILE A 258 0.71 -19.35 11.44
N SER A 259 0.14 -19.71 12.61
CA SER A 259 -1.18 -20.35 12.71
C SER A 259 -2.37 -19.48 12.32
N ASP A 260 -2.15 -18.17 12.14
CA ASP A 260 -3.20 -17.22 11.81
C ASP A 260 -3.36 -17.00 10.30
N VAL A 261 -2.43 -17.50 9.47
CA VAL A 261 -2.54 -17.39 7.99
C VAL A 261 -3.41 -18.52 7.44
N ARG A 262 -4.61 -18.15 6.97
CA ARG A 262 -5.65 -19.00 6.40
C ARG A 262 -6.04 -18.59 4.97
N ASN A 263 -5.88 -17.32 4.62
CA ASN A 263 -6.11 -16.78 3.28
C ASN A 263 -5.10 -15.69 2.93
N ILE A 264 -5.30 -15.03 1.79
CA ILE A 264 -4.44 -13.94 1.32
C ILE A 264 -4.63 -12.67 2.17
N GLU A 265 -5.84 -12.39 2.67
CA GLU A 265 -6.11 -11.21 3.53
C GLU A 265 -5.28 -11.24 4.82
N ASP A 266 -5.08 -12.42 5.43
CA ASP A 266 -4.27 -12.55 6.65
C ASP A 266 -2.83 -12.04 6.47
N LEU A 267 -2.30 -12.08 5.24
CA LEU A 267 -0.98 -11.52 4.92
C LEU A 267 -0.96 -10.00 4.97
N GLU A 268 -2.05 -9.34 4.56
CA GLU A 268 -2.21 -7.89 4.67
C GLU A 268 -2.28 -7.47 6.14
N ASP A 269 -3.01 -8.20 6.98
CA ASP A 269 -3.11 -7.91 8.42
C ASP A 269 -1.76 -8.07 9.15
N LEU A 270 -0.97 -9.08 8.77
CA LEU A 270 0.37 -9.30 9.34
C LEU A 270 1.35 -8.16 9.03
N LYS A 271 1.32 -7.60 7.81
CA LYS A 271 2.16 -6.47 7.39
C LYS A 271 1.42 -5.63 6.34
N PRO A 272 0.70 -4.57 6.76
CA PRO A 272 -0.23 -3.85 5.89
C PRO A 272 0.49 -3.22 4.69
N PRO A 273 -0.19 -3.11 3.53
CA PRO A 273 0.38 -2.50 2.34
C PRO A 273 0.94 -1.09 2.61
N PRO A 274 2.01 -0.68 1.93
CA PRO A 274 2.71 -1.39 0.85
C PRO A 274 3.70 -2.46 1.35
N THR A 275 3.56 -3.71 0.89
CA THR A 275 4.40 -4.85 1.32
C THR A 275 4.77 -5.79 0.16
N LEU A 276 5.96 -6.41 0.23
CA LEU A 276 6.49 -7.35 -0.75
C LEU A 276 6.79 -8.73 -0.12
N TYR A 277 6.49 -9.78 -0.87
CA TYR A 277 6.67 -11.17 -0.47
C TYR A 277 7.40 -11.95 -1.55
N TYR A 278 8.41 -12.70 -1.11
CA TYR A 278 8.91 -13.86 -1.81
C TYR A 278 8.22 -15.10 -1.22
N ILE A 279 6.92 -15.25 -1.42
CA ILE A 279 6.15 -16.38 -0.89
C ILE A 279 5.28 -17.02 -1.96
N TYR A 280 5.22 -18.35 -1.94
CA TYR A 280 4.23 -19.11 -2.69
C TYR A 280 2.92 -19.22 -1.89
N VAL A 281 1.81 -18.80 -2.48
CA VAL A 281 0.46 -18.98 -1.93
C VAL A 281 -0.29 -19.99 -2.83
N PRO A 282 -0.71 -21.16 -2.31
CA PRO A 282 -1.48 -22.11 -3.11
C PRO A 282 -2.87 -21.55 -3.46
N PRO A 283 -3.39 -21.80 -4.68
CA PRO A 283 -4.70 -21.29 -5.12
C PRO A 283 -5.90 -21.65 -4.23
N SER A 284 -5.78 -22.71 -3.41
CA SER A 284 -6.84 -23.11 -2.48
C SER A 284 -7.03 -22.18 -1.28
N LEU A 285 -6.18 -21.15 -1.12
CA LEU A 285 -6.28 -20.13 -0.07
C LEU A 285 -6.93 -18.82 -0.58
N GLU A 286 -7.47 -18.83 -1.80
CA GLU A 286 -8.00 -17.65 -2.52
C GLU A 286 -9.51 -17.41 -2.28
N ASP A 287 -10.16 -18.19 -1.41
CA ASP A 287 -11.58 -18.01 -1.07
C ASP A 287 -11.76 -16.81 -0.12
N ASP A 288 -11.97 -15.61 -0.69
CA ASP A 288 -12.86 -14.54 -0.19
C ASP A 288 -12.90 -13.32 -1.17
N LEU A 289 -13.39 -13.54 -2.39
CA LEU A 289 -13.73 -12.43 -3.29
C LEU A 289 -15.05 -11.77 -2.87
N GLU A 290 -14.94 -10.62 -2.22
CA GLU A 290 -15.86 -9.46 -2.15
C GLU A 290 -16.12 -8.97 -0.71
N GLY A 291 -15.36 -7.97 -0.29
CA GLY A 291 -15.72 -7.15 0.86
C GLY A 291 -14.59 -6.22 1.25
N PHE A 292 -14.93 -5.04 1.77
CA PHE A 292 -14.01 -4.13 2.48
C PHE A 292 -13.19 -3.12 1.65
N TYR A 293 -13.88 -2.40 0.78
CA TYR A 293 -13.75 -0.93 0.81
C TYR A 293 -15.08 -0.33 1.29
N SER A 294 -15.30 -0.31 2.60
CA SER A 294 -16.30 0.59 3.18
C SER A 294 -15.64 1.97 3.31
N PRO A 295 -16.16 3.03 2.66
CA PRO A 295 -15.85 4.38 3.07
C PRO A 295 -16.08 4.51 4.58
N PRO A 296 -15.33 5.37 5.31
CA PRO A 296 -15.77 5.79 6.62
C PRO A 296 -17.24 6.16 6.54
N LYS A 297 -18.05 5.58 7.44
CA LYS A 297 -19.47 5.93 7.57
C LYS A 297 -19.54 7.44 7.69
N GLY A 298 -20.24 8.07 6.74
CA GLY A 298 -20.50 9.50 6.77
C GLY A 298 -20.99 9.92 8.15
N LEU A 299 -20.62 11.13 8.56
CA LEU A 299 -21.07 11.71 9.83
C LEU A 299 -22.54 11.40 10.07
N ALA A 300 -22.84 11.03 11.32
CA ALA A 300 -24.20 10.74 11.76
C ALA A 300 -25.15 11.87 11.36
N VAL A 301 -26.18 11.52 10.60
CA VAL A 301 -27.31 12.37 10.24
C VAL A 301 -27.96 12.88 11.52
N MET A 302 -27.82 14.16 11.83
CA MET A 302 -28.78 14.83 12.71
C MET A 302 -30.06 15.07 11.92
N GLN A 303 -31.14 14.43 12.36
CA GLN A 303 -32.50 14.74 11.90
C GLN A 303 -32.91 16.13 12.38
N GLY A 304 -33.53 16.90 11.48
CA GLY A 304 -34.38 18.03 11.85
C GLY A 304 -33.91 19.40 11.35
N TYR A 305 -34.11 19.68 10.06
CA TYR A 305 -34.36 21.04 9.58
C TYR A 305 -35.72 21.06 8.87
N SER A 306 -36.79 20.89 9.66
CA SER A 306 -38.15 21.14 9.19
C SER A 306 -38.42 22.66 9.22
N ASP A 307 -38.76 23.19 8.05
CA ASP A 307 -39.53 24.41 7.81
C ASP A 307 -38.96 25.74 8.32
N LEU A 308 -37.91 26.23 7.64
CA LEU A 308 -37.72 27.67 7.45
C LEU A 308 -38.55 28.12 6.24
N GLU A 309 -39.89 28.13 6.37
CA GLU A 309 -40.77 28.77 5.39
C GLU A 309 -40.66 30.30 5.49
N PHE A 310 -39.66 30.88 4.84
CA PHE A 310 -39.68 32.30 4.52
C PHE A 310 -40.62 32.50 3.33
N LYS A 311 -41.75 33.19 3.54
CA LYS A 311 -42.59 33.67 2.45
C LYS A 311 -41.78 34.66 1.61
N SER A 312 -41.25 34.20 0.48
CA SER A 312 -40.59 35.03 -0.52
C SER A 312 -41.30 34.94 -1.88
N GLU A 313 -41.20 36.03 -2.63
CA GLU A 313 -41.80 36.20 -3.96
C GLU A 313 -40.82 35.95 -5.12
N SER A 314 -39.50 35.82 -4.87
CA SER A 314 -38.47 35.97 -5.92
C SER A 314 -38.00 34.67 -6.62
N GLY A 315 -37.83 33.56 -5.88
CA GLY A 315 -37.37 32.28 -6.44
C GLY A 315 -37.11 31.21 -5.37
N ILE A 316 -36.80 29.98 -5.80
CA ILE A 316 -36.59 28.82 -4.92
C ILE A 316 -35.24 28.14 -5.24
N LEU A 317 -34.42 27.93 -4.22
CA LEU A 317 -33.24 27.08 -4.27
C LEU A 317 -33.58 25.73 -3.62
N TYR A 318 -33.65 24.69 -4.42
CA TYR A 318 -33.74 23.31 -3.97
C TYR A 318 -32.34 22.80 -3.63
N VAL A 319 -32.21 22.09 -2.51
CA VAL A 319 -30.97 21.44 -2.09
C VAL A 319 -31.28 19.95 -1.94
N ASP A 320 -30.58 19.11 -2.69
CA ASP A 320 -30.69 17.66 -2.55
C ASP A 320 -30.22 17.22 -1.17
N TYR A 321 -31.08 16.47 -0.47
CA TYR A 321 -30.79 15.87 0.82
C TYR A 321 -31.28 14.41 0.90
N SER A 322 -31.65 13.82 -0.25
CA SER A 322 -32.23 12.48 -0.33
C SER A 322 -31.20 11.39 -0.67
N HIS A 323 -29.98 11.77 -1.05
CA HIS A 323 -28.95 10.84 -1.55
C HIS A 323 -27.84 10.57 -0.52
N GLN A 324 -28.16 10.68 0.78
CA GLN A 324 -27.22 10.52 1.88
C GLN A 324 -25.98 11.43 1.70
N ASN A 325 -26.24 12.65 1.27
CA ASN A 325 -25.23 13.63 0.90
C ASN A 325 -24.23 13.87 2.04
N ALA A 326 -22.94 13.89 1.71
CA ALA A 326 -21.85 14.00 2.68
C ALA A 326 -21.57 15.45 3.09
N PHE A 327 -22.60 16.20 3.47
CA PHE A 327 -22.47 17.55 4.00
C PHE A 327 -23.50 17.83 5.09
N SER A 328 -23.24 18.85 5.92
CA SER A 328 -24.21 19.39 6.85
C SER A 328 -24.66 20.81 6.44
N PRO A 329 -25.88 21.25 6.78
CA PRO A 329 -26.34 22.62 6.48
C PRO A 329 -25.41 23.73 7.03
N GLU A 330 -24.69 23.48 8.12
CA GLU A 330 -23.75 24.44 8.71
C GLU A 330 -22.55 24.72 7.79
N GLU A 331 -22.09 23.70 7.07
CA GLU A 331 -20.95 23.79 6.12
C GLU A 331 -21.28 24.70 4.92
N ILE A 332 -22.56 24.82 4.58
CA ILE A 332 -23.03 25.68 3.48
C ILE A 332 -23.68 26.98 3.97
N SER A 333 -23.45 27.36 5.23
CA SER A 333 -24.05 28.55 5.85
C SER A 333 -23.75 29.84 5.07
N THR A 334 -22.58 29.97 4.44
CA THR A 334 -22.23 31.10 3.57
C THR A 334 -23.13 31.17 2.34
N LEU A 335 -23.37 30.03 1.67
CA LEU A 335 -24.29 29.95 0.54
C LEU A 335 -25.74 30.25 0.97
N ILE A 336 -26.18 29.68 2.10
CA ILE A 336 -27.50 29.93 2.68
C ILE A 336 -27.71 31.42 2.94
N PHE A 337 -26.70 32.09 3.50
CA PHE A 337 -26.74 33.52 3.77
C PHE A 337 -26.88 34.34 2.48
N GLU A 338 -26.07 34.07 1.46
CA GLU A 338 -26.12 34.78 0.18
C GLU A 338 -27.44 34.58 -0.58
N VAL A 339 -28.00 33.38 -0.53
CA VAL A 339 -29.29 33.09 -1.17
C VAL A 339 -30.43 33.78 -0.43
N SER A 340 -30.42 33.74 0.91
CA SER A 340 -31.45 34.34 1.76
C SER A 340 -31.42 35.87 1.70
N SER A 341 -30.24 36.49 1.60
CA SER A 341 -30.10 37.95 1.47
C SER A 341 -30.74 38.49 0.19
N ARG A 342 -30.83 37.65 -0.85
CA ARG A 342 -31.51 37.92 -2.12
C ARG A 342 -33.02 37.61 -2.10
N ARG A 343 -33.56 37.31 -0.91
CA ARG A 343 -34.97 36.93 -0.70
C ARG A 343 -35.35 35.70 -1.51
N TRP A 344 -34.47 34.71 -1.68
CA TRP A 344 -34.83 33.40 -2.22
C TRP A 344 -35.20 32.43 -1.09
N VAL A 345 -36.07 31.47 -1.37
CA VAL A 345 -36.43 30.41 -0.41
C VAL A 345 -35.52 29.22 -0.63
N ILE A 346 -34.99 28.63 0.44
CA ILE A 346 -34.22 27.40 0.37
C ILE A 346 -35.11 26.23 0.81
N ARG A 347 -35.13 25.15 0.04
CA ARG A 347 -35.88 23.92 0.33
C ARG A 347 -34.97 22.71 0.23
N PHE A 348 -34.82 21.99 1.34
CA PHE A 348 -34.13 20.70 1.36
C PHE A 348 -35.08 19.61 0.89
N LEU A 349 -34.65 18.80 -0.08
CA LEU A 349 -35.41 17.69 -0.63
C LEU A 349 -35.03 16.40 0.11
N GLU A 350 -35.87 15.96 1.04
CA GLU A 350 -35.69 14.63 1.68
C GLU A 350 -36.09 13.48 0.74
N ASN A 351 -36.86 13.80 -0.31
CA ASN A 351 -37.19 12.90 -1.40
C ASN A 351 -37.00 13.64 -2.73
N PHE A 352 -36.06 13.17 -3.57
CA PHE A 352 -35.74 13.83 -4.84
C PHE A 352 -36.94 13.99 -5.78
N ARG A 353 -37.94 13.10 -5.68
CA ARG A 353 -39.15 13.14 -6.51
C ARG A 353 -40.05 14.35 -6.22
N GLU A 354 -39.77 15.09 -5.15
CA GLU A 354 -40.43 16.37 -4.84
C GLU A 354 -39.87 17.55 -5.65
N LEU A 355 -38.77 17.36 -6.38
CA LEU A 355 -38.27 18.35 -7.33
C LEU A 355 -39.36 18.64 -8.37
N PRO A 356 -39.75 19.92 -8.59
CA PRO A 356 -40.84 20.23 -9.48
C PRO A 356 -40.45 19.94 -10.93
N SER A 357 -41.33 19.21 -11.63
CA SER A 357 -41.15 18.93 -13.05
C SER A 357 -41.52 20.11 -13.96
N GLU A 358 -42.17 21.14 -13.41
CA GLU A 358 -42.56 22.39 -14.09
C GLU A 358 -42.22 23.58 -13.20
N ILE A 359 -41.53 24.57 -13.76
CA ILE A 359 -40.97 25.70 -13.02
C ILE A 359 -41.84 26.94 -13.23
N SER A 360 -42.66 27.29 -12.24
CA SER A 360 -43.54 28.47 -12.29
C SER A 360 -42.88 29.76 -11.79
N LYS A 361 -41.73 29.64 -11.12
CA LYS A 361 -40.90 30.73 -10.59
C LYS A 361 -39.42 30.38 -10.79
N PRO A 362 -38.51 31.35 -10.92
CA PRO A 362 -37.07 31.08 -11.00
C PRO A 362 -36.65 30.07 -9.93
N SER A 363 -36.06 28.95 -10.37
CA SER A 363 -35.70 27.83 -9.51
C SER A 363 -34.29 27.36 -9.82
N SER A 364 -33.58 26.93 -8.79
CA SER A 364 -32.25 26.35 -8.89
C SER A 364 -32.15 25.10 -8.03
N LEU A 365 -31.30 24.16 -8.41
CA LEU A 365 -31.03 22.92 -7.69
C LEU A 365 -29.55 22.85 -7.33
N VAL A 366 -29.24 22.49 -6.09
CA VAL A 366 -27.89 22.21 -5.61
C VAL A 366 -27.79 20.76 -5.19
N ILE A 367 -26.77 20.07 -5.70
CA ILE A 367 -26.42 18.70 -5.32
C ILE A 367 -24.99 18.73 -4.82
N ILE A 368 -24.78 18.30 -3.58
CA ILE A 368 -23.49 18.35 -2.90
C ILE A 368 -23.13 16.94 -2.45
N SER A 369 -22.00 16.43 -2.93
CA SER A 369 -21.36 15.18 -2.47
C SER A 369 -22.33 14.03 -2.15
N PRO A 370 -23.24 13.64 -3.08
CA PRO A 370 -24.16 12.52 -2.85
C PRO A 370 -23.36 11.22 -2.66
N THR A 371 -23.83 10.30 -1.81
CA THR A 371 -23.20 8.97 -1.65
C THR A 371 -23.94 7.87 -2.41
N THR A 372 -25.19 8.12 -2.77
CA THR A 372 -26.07 7.15 -3.45
C THR A 372 -26.26 7.58 -4.90
N PRO A 373 -26.02 6.71 -5.90
CA PRO A 373 -26.29 7.03 -7.30
C PRO A 373 -27.77 7.34 -7.56
N PHE A 374 -28.01 8.32 -8.43
CA PHE A 374 -29.34 8.71 -8.90
C PHE A 374 -29.94 7.60 -9.76
N THR A 375 -31.23 7.32 -9.57
CA THR A 375 -32.00 6.42 -10.42
C THR A 375 -32.33 7.07 -11.77
N ASN A 376 -32.68 6.26 -12.77
CA ASN A 376 -33.07 6.76 -14.09
C ASN A 376 -34.22 7.78 -14.02
N ASP A 377 -35.21 7.56 -13.15
CA ASP A 377 -36.34 8.48 -12.98
C ASP A 377 -35.89 9.85 -12.44
N GLU A 378 -34.98 9.84 -11.46
CA GLU A 378 -34.42 11.05 -10.85
C GLU A 378 -33.53 11.81 -11.84
N ILE A 379 -32.75 11.09 -12.64
CA ILE A 379 -31.96 11.66 -13.73
C ILE A 379 -32.88 12.38 -14.73
N GLN A 380 -33.97 11.74 -15.18
CA GLN A 380 -34.92 12.39 -16.09
C GLN A 380 -35.60 13.62 -15.46
N LEU A 381 -35.89 13.56 -14.17
CA LEU A 381 -36.49 14.68 -13.44
C LEU A 381 -35.54 15.89 -13.38
N ALA A 382 -34.27 15.66 -13.06
CA ALA A 382 -33.25 16.71 -13.05
C ALA A 382 -33.02 17.32 -14.45
N LYS A 383 -33.00 16.50 -15.50
CA LYS A 383 -32.90 16.97 -16.88
C LYS A 383 -34.09 17.86 -17.25
N LYS A 384 -35.32 17.40 -16.98
CA LYS A 384 -36.53 18.18 -17.24
C LYS A 384 -36.53 19.50 -16.47
N PHE A 385 -36.09 19.50 -15.21
CA PHE A 385 -35.94 20.72 -14.41
C PHE A 385 -35.03 21.74 -15.11
N VAL A 386 -33.86 21.30 -15.58
CA VAL A 386 -32.92 22.16 -16.30
C VAL A 386 -33.48 22.64 -17.65
N GLU A 387 -34.13 21.76 -18.41
CA GLU A 387 -34.77 22.10 -19.69
C GLU A 387 -35.83 23.20 -19.57
N GLN A 388 -36.54 23.25 -18.42
CA GLN A 388 -37.53 24.27 -18.08
C GLN A 388 -36.91 25.59 -17.56
N GLY A 389 -35.58 25.73 -17.65
CA GLY A 389 -34.86 26.94 -17.26
C GLY A 389 -34.41 26.97 -15.81
N GLY A 390 -34.50 25.83 -15.11
CA GLY A 390 -33.86 25.65 -13.81
C GLY A 390 -32.33 25.60 -13.95
N LYS A 391 -31.61 26.11 -12.94
CA LYS A 391 -30.15 26.05 -12.92
C LYS A 391 -29.66 24.97 -11.98
N LEU A 392 -28.53 24.36 -12.30
CA LEU A 392 -27.96 23.27 -11.51
C LEU A 392 -26.56 23.64 -11.00
N LEU A 393 -26.34 23.46 -9.71
CA LEU A 393 -25.02 23.50 -9.08
C LEU A 393 -24.65 22.10 -8.58
N LEU A 394 -23.56 21.57 -9.10
CA LEU A 394 -22.96 20.30 -8.67
C LEU A 394 -21.69 20.59 -7.86
N ILE A 395 -21.62 20.08 -6.64
CA ILE A 395 -20.43 20.21 -5.78
C ILE A 395 -19.98 18.82 -5.36
N TYR A 396 -18.68 18.56 -5.45
CA TYR A 396 -18.11 17.27 -5.08
C TYR A 396 -16.83 17.44 -4.27
N GLU A 397 -16.72 16.66 -3.19
CA GLU A 397 -15.57 16.64 -2.29
C GLU A 397 -14.85 15.27 -2.32
N PRO A 398 -13.66 15.15 -2.95
CA PRO A 398 -12.92 13.89 -2.98
C PRO A 398 -12.43 13.44 -1.60
N ALA A 399 -12.34 14.34 -0.61
CA ALA A 399 -12.04 13.98 0.77
C ALA A 399 -13.17 13.20 1.47
N ARG A 400 -14.41 13.25 0.94
CA ARG A 400 -15.60 12.70 1.62
C ARG A 400 -16.16 11.46 0.93
N VAL A 401 -16.32 11.50 -0.39
CA VAL A 401 -17.04 10.44 -1.14
C VAL A 401 -16.39 10.11 -2.48
N ASN A 402 -16.69 8.93 -3.03
CA ASN A 402 -16.27 8.54 -4.38
C ASN A 402 -17.15 9.25 -5.43
N PRO A 403 -16.63 9.66 -6.60
CA PRO A 403 -17.43 10.40 -7.56
C PRO A 403 -18.53 9.57 -8.24
N THR A 404 -18.61 8.25 -8.05
CA THR A 404 -19.63 7.37 -8.68
C THR A 404 -21.05 7.93 -8.56
N ALA A 405 -21.46 8.39 -7.37
CA ALA A 405 -22.81 8.87 -7.15
C ALA A 405 -23.09 10.22 -7.84
N ILE A 406 -22.16 11.19 -7.76
CA ILE A 406 -22.35 12.47 -8.45
C ILE A 406 -22.25 12.31 -9.98
N ASN A 407 -21.34 11.46 -10.45
CA ASN A 407 -21.16 11.18 -11.87
C ASN A 407 -22.33 10.38 -12.46
N SER A 408 -23.17 9.72 -11.67
CA SER A 408 -24.39 9.09 -12.22
C SER A 408 -25.39 10.11 -12.76
N LEU A 409 -25.27 11.39 -12.36
CA LEU A 409 -26.06 12.50 -12.87
C LEU A 409 -25.23 13.48 -13.72
N ALA A 410 -24.02 13.83 -13.27
CA ALA A 410 -23.21 14.88 -13.91
C ALA A 410 -22.89 14.61 -15.39
N VAL A 411 -22.75 13.34 -15.77
CA VAL A 411 -22.45 12.92 -17.15
C VAL A 411 -23.55 13.34 -18.14
N GLU A 412 -24.79 13.43 -17.70
CA GLU A 412 -25.93 13.90 -18.52
C GLU A 412 -25.83 15.39 -18.86
N PHE A 413 -24.97 16.12 -18.16
CA PHE A 413 -24.68 17.53 -18.35
C PHE A 413 -23.25 17.77 -18.88
N GLU A 414 -22.64 16.75 -19.49
CA GLU A 414 -21.29 16.80 -20.08
C GLU A 414 -20.18 17.14 -19.06
N ILE A 415 -20.36 16.68 -17.81
CA ILE A 415 -19.46 16.94 -16.68
C ILE A 415 -19.03 15.59 -16.08
N VAL A 416 -17.74 15.44 -15.82
CA VAL A 416 -17.19 14.27 -15.12
C VAL A 416 -16.24 14.73 -14.02
N PHE A 417 -16.57 14.40 -12.77
CA PHE A 417 -15.68 14.61 -11.63
C PHE A 417 -14.63 13.49 -11.56
N SER A 418 -13.36 13.86 -11.38
CA SER A 418 -12.29 12.89 -11.15
C SER A 418 -12.41 12.25 -9.77
N GLY A 419 -11.91 11.02 -9.64
CA GLY A 419 -11.80 10.33 -8.36
C GLY A 419 -10.51 10.62 -7.59
N GLY A 420 -9.57 11.36 -8.17
CA GLY A 420 -8.37 11.86 -7.48
C GLY A 420 -8.60 13.23 -6.88
N PHE A 421 -7.61 13.74 -6.15
CA PHE A 421 -7.54 15.13 -5.69
C PHE A 421 -6.35 15.81 -6.34
N LEU A 422 -6.45 17.13 -6.50
CA LEU A 422 -5.40 17.99 -7.02
C LEU A 422 -4.42 18.33 -5.90
N TYR A 423 -3.14 18.37 -6.24
CA TYR A 423 -2.11 18.80 -5.33
C TYR A 423 -0.94 19.47 -6.04
N ASN A 424 -0.27 20.39 -5.35
CA ASN A 424 0.90 21.09 -5.83
C ASN A 424 1.97 21.13 -4.73
N LEU A 425 3.18 20.65 -5.02
CA LEU A 425 4.28 20.60 -4.04
C LEU A 425 5.07 21.91 -3.96
N GLU A 426 4.95 22.78 -4.96
CA GLU A 426 5.73 24.01 -5.11
C GLU A 426 4.90 25.25 -4.78
N GLU A 427 3.77 25.42 -5.47
CA GLU A 427 2.85 26.54 -5.30
C GLU A 427 1.56 26.11 -4.59
N ASN A 428 1.56 26.16 -3.26
CA ASN A 428 0.40 25.82 -2.45
C ASN A 428 0.23 26.74 -1.23
N LYS A 429 -0.97 26.68 -0.62
CA LYS A 429 -1.28 27.42 0.62
C LYS A 429 -1.14 26.52 1.83
N PHE A 430 -0.01 26.61 2.52
CA PHE A 430 0.31 25.89 3.77
C PHE A 430 0.42 24.36 3.66
N ASN A 431 -0.37 23.74 2.80
CA ASN A 431 -0.40 22.31 2.56
C ASN A 431 -0.49 22.04 1.05
N TYR A 432 0.16 20.97 0.59
CA TYR A 432 0.23 20.57 -0.81
C TYR A 432 -1.14 20.33 -1.47
N ARG A 433 -2.20 20.04 -0.70
CA ARG A 433 -3.58 19.87 -1.21
C ARG A 433 -4.36 21.18 -1.37
N ASN A 434 -3.83 22.28 -0.86
CA ASN A 434 -4.48 23.59 -0.89
C ASN A 434 -3.95 24.34 -2.11
N ILE A 435 -4.59 24.10 -3.24
CA ILE A 435 -4.11 24.52 -4.56
C ILE A 435 -4.54 25.96 -4.87
N TYR A 436 -3.70 26.66 -5.63
CA TYR A 436 -4.06 27.94 -6.20
C TYR A 436 -4.75 27.77 -7.55
N VAL A 437 -5.82 28.55 -7.76
CA VAL A 437 -6.47 28.69 -9.06
C VAL A 437 -6.38 30.15 -9.46
N ALA A 438 -5.61 30.46 -10.49
CA ALA A 438 -5.25 31.84 -10.83
C ALA A 438 -5.46 32.17 -12.32
N GLU A 439 -5.83 31.20 -13.15
CA GLU A 439 -6.18 31.43 -14.54
C GLU A 439 -7.68 31.18 -14.75
N PHE A 440 -8.36 32.15 -15.37
CA PHE A 440 -9.80 32.11 -15.57
C PHE A 440 -10.17 32.40 -17.02
N LYS A 441 -11.19 31.72 -17.52
CA LYS A 441 -11.84 32.09 -18.79
C LYS A 441 -12.46 33.48 -18.61
N GLU A 442 -12.10 34.42 -19.48
CA GLU A 442 -12.52 35.81 -19.37
C GLU A 442 -14.05 35.97 -19.40
N ALA A 443 -14.56 36.87 -18.56
CA ALA A 443 -15.92 37.43 -18.63
C ALA A 443 -17.10 36.44 -18.54
N THR A 444 -16.96 35.32 -17.81
CA THR A 444 -18.12 34.48 -17.47
C THR A 444 -18.85 34.98 -16.23
N ALA A 445 -20.12 34.62 -16.07
CA ALA A 445 -20.90 34.95 -14.87
C ALA A 445 -20.30 34.36 -13.58
N ILE A 446 -19.47 33.31 -13.70
CA ILE A 446 -18.85 32.62 -12.56
C ILE A 446 -17.48 33.20 -12.23
N THR A 447 -16.72 33.63 -13.24
CA THR A 447 -15.31 34.05 -13.08
C THR A 447 -15.10 35.56 -13.00
N VAL A 448 -16.15 36.36 -13.16
CA VAL A 448 -16.05 37.82 -13.12
C VAL A 448 -15.46 38.32 -11.79
N GLY A 449 -14.44 39.17 -11.89
CA GLY A 449 -13.79 39.78 -10.72
C GLY A 449 -12.83 38.86 -9.95
N LEU A 450 -12.69 37.58 -10.32
CA LEU A 450 -11.75 36.66 -9.70
C LEU A 450 -10.33 36.90 -10.23
N LYS A 451 -9.37 36.92 -9.31
CA LYS A 451 -7.93 36.99 -9.58
C LYS A 451 -7.21 35.76 -9.07
N LYS A 452 -7.63 35.24 -7.92
CA LYS A 452 -7.02 34.07 -7.30
C LYS A 452 -7.99 33.40 -6.34
N LEU A 453 -8.08 32.07 -6.42
CA LEU A 453 -8.78 31.24 -5.44
C LEU A 453 -7.78 30.34 -4.74
N ILE A 454 -8.20 29.84 -3.57
CA ILE A 454 -7.56 28.73 -2.90
C ILE A 454 -8.61 27.64 -2.74
N LEU A 455 -8.40 26.51 -3.38
CA LEU A 455 -9.28 25.36 -3.22
C LEU A 455 -8.61 24.32 -2.34
N PHE A 456 -9.38 23.72 -1.43
CA PHE A 456 -8.94 22.83 -0.38
C PHE A 456 -9.42 21.42 -0.72
N THR A 457 -8.49 20.47 -0.79
CA THR A 457 -8.80 19.09 -1.20
C THR A 457 -9.55 18.97 -2.53
N SER A 458 -9.34 19.92 -3.45
CA SER A 458 -10.12 19.98 -4.69
C SER A 458 -9.82 18.82 -5.65
N THR A 459 -10.70 18.58 -6.63
CA THR A 459 -10.51 17.63 -7.72
C THR A 459 -10.55 18.30 -9.11
N ALA A 460 -10.09 17.57 -10.12
CA ALA A 460 -10.30 17.94 -11.51
C ALA A 460 -11.73 17.60 -11.97
N ILE A 461 -12.31 18.49 -12.75
CA ILE A 461 -13.54 18.28 -13.50
C ILE A 461 -13.22 18.30 -14.98
N PHE A 462 -13.71 17.30 -15.71
CA PHE A 462 -13.57 17.22 -17.16
C PHE A 462 -14.88 17.60 -17.83
N SER A 463 -14.81 18.47 -18.83
CA SER A 463 -15.90 18.77 -19.75
C SER A 463 -15.34 18.99 -21.16
N ARG A 464 -16.17 19.44 -22.10
CA ARG A 464 -15.74 19.76 -23.47
C ARG A 464 -15.85 21.26 -23.72
N GLY A 465 -14.86 22.03 -23.24
CA GLY A 465 -14.75 23.48 -23.50
C GLY A 465 -15.54 24.37 -22.54
N ASN A 466 -16.11 23.78 -21.50
CA ASN A 466 -16.86 24.46 -20.44
C ASN A 466 -16.02 24.71 -19.17
N GLU A 467 -14.75 24.33 -19.17
CA GLU A 467 -13.78 24.67 -18.14
C GLU A 467 -13.60 26.19 -18.04
N VAL A 468 -13.67 26.74 -16.83
CA VAL A 468 -13.60 28.21 -16.63
C VAL A 468 -12.55 28.67 -15.64
N ALA A 469 -11.98 27.79 -14.82
CA ALA A 469 -10.92 28.14 -13.89
C ALA A 469 -9.85 27.05 -13.90
N PHE A 470 -8.58 27.42 -13.98
CA PHE A 470 -7.49 26.49 -14.22
C PHE A 470 -6.40 26.62 -13.16
N VAL A 471 -5.86 25.46 -12.77
CA VAL A 471 -4.62 25.36 -11.98
C VAL A 471 -3.42 25.52 -12.91
N ASP A 472 -2.24 25.74 -12.32
CA ASP A 472 -0.98 25.75 -13.05
C ASP A 472 -0.60 24.37 -13.62
N ASN A 473 0.48 24.32 -14.41
CA ASN A 473 1.00 23.09 -15.02
C ASN A 473 1.87 22.24 -14.06
N GLU A 474 2.03 22.67 -12.81
CA GLU A 474 2.78 21.97 -11.75
C GLU A 474 1.84 21.38 -10.69
N THR A 475 0.53 21.49 -10.93
CA THR A 475 -0.52 20.84 -10.15
C THR A 475 -0.82 19.47 -10.74
N TYR A 476 -0.77 18.45 -9.88
CA TYR A 476 -0.93 17.05 -10.24
C TYR A 476 -2.28 16.53 -9.78
N LEU A 477 -2.86 15.62 -10.56
CA LEU A 477 -3.98 14.81 -10.11
C LEU A 477 -3.47 13.52 -9.45
N SER A 478 -3.88 13.23 -8.21
CA SER A 478 -3.34 12.11 -7.43
C SER A 478 -3.54 10.73 -8.05
N GLU A 479 -4.62 10.55 -8.82
CA GLU A 479 -4.95 9.28 -9.46
C GLU A 479 -4.09 9.00 -10.70
N SER A 480 -3.84 10.00 -11.54
CA SER A 480 -3.01 9.86 -12.75
C SER A 480 -1.52 10.12 -12.49
N GLN A 481 -1.20 10.88 -11.44
CA GLN A 481 0.13 11.47 -11.19
C GLN A 481 0.68 12.27 -12.38
N ALA A 482 -0.22 12.75 -13.23
CA ALA A 482 0.12 13.63 -14.33
C ALA A 482 -0.15 15.08 -13.90
N SER A 483 0.68 16.00 -14.39
CA SER A 483 0.35 17.41 -14.41
C SER A 483 -0.04 17.80 -15.84
N ILE A 484 -1.32 18.11 -15.99
CA ILE A 484 -1.85 18.82 -17.14
C ILE A 484 -2.65 19.99 -16.61
N LYS A 485 -3.06 20.89 -17.49
CA LYS A 485 -3.89 22.03 -17.11
C LYS A 485 -5.31 21.58 -16.72
N TYR A 486 -5.48 21.25 -15.45
CA TYR A 486 -6.75 20.81 -14.89
C TYR A 486 -7.66 21.99 -14.56
N SER A 487 -8.97 21.71 -14.52
CA SER A 487 -9.99 22.68 -14.15
C SER A 487 -10.82 22.16 -12.98
N PRO A 488 -10.78 22.79 -11.80
CA PRO A 488 -11.66 22.42 -10.68
C PRO A 488 -13.06 23.04 -10.78
N ILE A 489 -13.29 23.95 -11.75
CA ILE A 489 -14.58 24.63 -11.94
C ILE A 489 -15.01 24.58 -13.40
N VAL A 490 -16.21 24.06 -13.64
CA VAL A 490 -16.85 24.02 -14.96
C VAL A 490 -18.12 24.85 -14.94
N PHE A 491 -18.35 25.60 -16.02
CA PHE A 491 -19.59 26.31 -16.26
C PHE A 491 -20.10 26.05 -17.67
N ASN A 492 -21.10 25.18 -17.77
CA ASN A 492 -21.82 24.93 -19.01
C ASN A 492 -23.02 25.88 -19.08
N GLN A 493 -22.81 27.03 -19.71
CA GLN A 493 -23.83 28.07 -19.81
C GLN A 493 -25.06 27.64 -20.63
N GLU A 494 -24.86 26.81 -21.66
CA GLU A 494 -25.95 26.33 -22.53
C GLU A 494 -26.90 25.39 -21.79
N LEU A 495 -26.35 24.51 -20.95
CA LEU A 495 -27.11 23.60 -20.10
C LEU A 495 -27.47 24.22 -18.74
N GLY A 496 -27.00 25.43 -18.44
CA GLY A 496 -27.28 26.09 -17.16
C GLY A 496 -26.71 25.39 -15.93
N VAL A 497 -25.54 24.75 -16.07
CA VAL A 497 -24.90 23.95 -15.03
C VAL A 497 -23.56 24.54 -14.60
N VAL A 498 -23.37 24.68 -13.30
CA VAL A 498 -22.10 25.00 -12.65
C VAL A 498 -21.63 23.76 -11.89
N ALA A 499 -20.35 23.42 -11.98
CA ALA A 499 -19.76 22.35 -11.22
C ALA A 499 -18.48 22.80 -10.52
N VAL A 500 -18.32 22.47 -9.24
CA VAL A 500 -17.16 22.81 -8.40
C VAL A 500 -16.64 21.56 -7.71
N GLY A 501 -15.35 21.27 -7.89
CA GLY A 501 -14.69 20.08 -7.37
C GLY A 501 -14.11 20.30 -5.97
N ASP A 502 -14.76 21.11 -5.14
CA ASP A 502 -14.36 21.45 -3.78
C ASP A 502 -15.65 21.85 -3.04
N GLN A 503 -15.92 21.23 -1.90
CA GLN A 503 -17.02 21.63 -1.02
C GLN A 503 -16.54 22.58 0.09
N THR A 504 -15.34 22.34 0.59
CA THR A 504 -14.70 23.06 1.69
C THR A 504 -14.61 24.57 1.45
N PHE A 505 -14.54 25.06 0.21
CA PHE A 505 -14.53 26.50 -0.09
C PHE A 505 -15.78 27.25 0.42
N LEU A 506 -16.90 26.56 0.68
CA LEU A 506 -18.12 27.15 1.26
C LEU A 506 -18.02 27.39 2.77
N GLU A 507 -17.14 26.66 3.44
CA GLU A 507 -17.02 26.60 4.89
C GLU A 507 -16.20 27.77 5.45
N GLN A 508 -16.33 28.07 6.74
CA GLN A 508 -15.42 29.00 7.43
C GLN A 508 -14.29 28.19 8.11
N PRO A 509 -13.01 28.63 8.04
CA PRO A 509 -12.54 29.92 7.51
C PRO A 509 -12.26 29.92 6.00
N TYR A 510 -12.43 28.80 5.29
CA TYR A 510 -11.98 28.58 3.91
C TYR A 510 -12.56 29.57 2.88
N SER A 511 -13.84 29.91 3.02
CA SER A 511 -14.55 30.91 2.20
C SER A 511 -13.95 32.31 2.29
N SER A 512 -13.19 32.62 3.34
CA SER A 512 -12.56 33.95 3.54
C SER A 512 -11.19 34.10 2.87
N PHE A 513 -10.63 33.04 2.28
CA PHE A 513 -9.32 33.10 1.62
C PHE A 513 -9.42 33.61 0.18
N GLU A 514 -8.49 34.50 -0.18
CA GLU A 514 -8.39 35.12 -1.52
C GLU A 514 -9.78 35.55 -2.03
N ASP A 515 -10.15 35.19 -3.27
CA ASP A 515 -11.44 35.53 -3.86
C ASP A 515 -12.53 34.44 -3.67
N ASN A 516 -12.35 33.49 -2.74
CA ASN A 516 -13.32 32.39 -2.53
C ASN A 516 -14.73 32.91 -2.21
N TYR A 517 -14.86 33.91 -1.33
CA TYR A 517 -16.16 34.52 -1.04
C TYR A 517 -16.76 35.19 -2.28
N GLN A 518 -15.95 35.82 -3.13
CA GLN A 518 -16.42 36.41 -4.38
C GLN A 518 -16.92 35.33 -5.35
N LEU A 519 -16.28 34.15 -5.41
CA LEU A 519 -16.79 33.02 -6.17
C LEU A 519 -18.17 32.57 -5.67
N ILE A 520 -18.38 32.49 -4.36
CA ILE A 520 -19.69 32.16 -3.75
C ILE A 520 -20.73 33.20 -4.17
N VAL A 521 -20.38 34.48 -4.14
CA VAL A 521 -21.25 35.58 -4.60
C VAL A 521 -21.61 35.40 -6.07
N ASN A 522 -20.63 35.17 -6.95
CA ASN A 522 -20.86 34.98 -8.39
C ASN A 522 -21.76 33.77 -8.68
N ILE A 523 -21.50 32.62 -8.05
CA ILE A 523 -22.34 31.42 -8.15
C ILE A 523 -23.76 31.74 -7.67
N THR A 524 -23.90 32.43 -6.54
CA THR A 524 -25.22 32.75 -6.00
C THR A 524 -25.99 33.73 -6.90
N GLU A 525 -25.33 34.76 -7.44
CA GLU A 525 -25.94 35.68 -8.42
C GLU A 525 -26.39 34.94 -9.68
N TYR A 526 -25.58 34.00 -10.15
CA TYR A 526 -25.98 33.15 -11.26
C TYR A 526 -27.20 32.30 -10.90
N LEU A 527 -27.19 31.56 -9.79
CA LEU A 527 -28.31 30.71 -9.36
C LEU A 527 -29.59 31.50 -9.09
N THR A 528 -29.48 32.77 -8.69
CA THR A 528 -30.63 33.61 -8.34
C THR A 528 -31.07 34.56 -9.46
N SER A 529 -30.43 34.52 -10.64
CA SER A 529 -30.84 35.32 -11.79
C SER A 529 -32.01 34.69 -12.55
N LYS A 530 -32.83 35.54 -13.18
CA LYS A 530 -33.97 35.10 -13.99
C LYS A 530 -33.49 34.29 -15.21
N PRO A 531 -34.32 33.37 -15.75
CA PRO A 531 -34.02 32.72 -17.02
C PRO A 531 -33.83 33.76 -18.12
N ASN A 532 -32.80 33.63 -18.96
CA ASN A 532 -32.63 34.48 -20.14
C ASN A 532 -33.82 34.26 -21.08
N GLN A 533 -34.75 35.23 -21.16
CA GLN A 533 -35.92 35.18 -22.05
C GLN A 533 -35.60 35.52 -23.52
N GLY A 534 -34.34 35.64 -23.91
CA GLY A 534 -33.96 35.99 -25.28
C GLY A 534 -32.69 35.26 -25.68
N GLU A 535 -32.86 34.25 -26.53
CA GLU A 535 -31.88 33.55 -27.40
C GLU A 535 -32.25 32.06 -27.62
N ARG A 536 -33.55 31.72 -27.57
CA ARG A 536 -34.06 30.54 -28.28
C ARG A 536 -35.04 31.03 -29.36
N GLN A 537 -34.50 31.43 -30.51
CA GLN A 537 -35.22 31.47 -31.78
C GLN A 537 -34.71 30.36 -32.68
#